data_AF-A0A7C6AJI3-F1
#
_entry.id   AF-A0A7C6AJI3-F1
#
_cell.length_a   1.000
_cell.length_b   1.000
_cell.length_c   1.000
_cell.angle_alpha   90.00
_cell.angle_beta   90.00
_cell.angle_gamma   90.00
#
_symmetry.space_group_name_H-M   'P 1'
#
loop_
_entity.id
_entity.type
_entity.pdbx_description
1 polymer ?
#
loop_
_entity_poly.entity_id
_entity_poly.type
_entity_poly.pdbx_seq_one_letter_code
_entity_poly.pdbx_strand_id
1 'polypeptide(L)' 'MRGVEFRSAWKKRIKAKYGDIDVFFISLEDLIKNKKALGRDRDLLDVKYLEKIKKAKEKKRRKFI' A
#
# COMPACT_ATOMS: atom_id res chain seq x y z
N MET A 1 5.36 17.55 -7.86
CA MET A 1 6.12 16.37 -7.41
C MET A 1 5.28 15.13 -7.69
N ARG A 2 5.83 14.09 -8.35
CA ARG A 2 5.05 12.88 -8.69
C ARG A 2 5.13 11.89 -7.53
N GLY A 3 4.01 11.63 -6.85
CA GLY A 3 3.96 10.75 -5.68
C GLY A 3 2.75 10.99 -4.79
N VAL A 4 2.75 10.39 -3.60
CA VAL A 4 1.75 10.66 -2.55
C VAL A 4 2.29 11.70 -1.57
N GLU A 5 1.50 12.71 -1.26
CA GLU A 5 1.82 13.71 -0.24
C GLU A 5 1.96 13.06 1.15
N PHE A 6 3.10 13.31 1.80
CA PHE A 6 3.43 12.70 3.09
C PHE A 6 2.35 12.93 4.15
N ARG A 7 1.85 14.16 4.29
CA ARG A 7 0.80 14.48 5.28
C ARG A 7 -0.47 13.64 5.07
N SER A 8 -0.85 13.43 3.82
CA SER A 8 -2.03 12.62 3.46
C SER A 8 -1.78 11.12 3.71
N ALA A 9 -0.60 10.63 3.33
CA ALA A 9 -0.19 9.24 3.58
C ALA A 9 -0.09 8.94 5.09
N TRP A 10 0.43 9.88 5.88
CA TRP A 10 0.63 9.71 7.32
C TRP A 10 -0.69 9.58 8.10
N LYS A 11 -1.76 10.26 7.64
CA LYS A 11 -3.11 10.11 8.20
C LYS A 11 -3.68 8.71 7.98
N LYS A 12 -3.30 8.06 6.88
CA LYS A 12 -3.77 6.71 6.48
C LYS A 12 -2.78 5.60 6.84
N ARG A 13 -1.81 5.88 7.72
CA ARG A 13 -0.79 4.90 8.09
C ARG A 13 -1.41 3.68 8.77
N ILE A 14 -0.79 2.53 8.54
CA ILE A 14 -1.12 1.26 9.16
C ILE A 14 -0.08 0.99 10.24
N LYS A 15 -0.52 0.88 11.49
CA LYS A 15 0.34 0.37 12.58
C LYS A 15 0.44 -1.14 12.45
N ALA A 16 1.64 -1.68 12.44
CA ALA A 16 1.89 -3.12 12.46
C ALA A 16 3.14 -3.43 13.29
N LYS A 17 3.35 -4.70 13.60
CA LYS A 17 4.57 -5.15 14.28
C LYS A 17 5.59 -5.66 13.28
N TYR A 18 6.84 -5.30 13.50
CA TYR A 18 8.00 -5.90 12.86
C TYR A 18 8.88 -6.49 13.96
N GLY A 19 8.79 -7.80 14.14
CA GLY A 19 9.27 -8.46 15.38
C GLY A 19 8.49 -7.92 16.58
N ASP A 20 9.21 -7.47 17.60
CA ASP A 20 8.62 -6.91 18.82
C ASP A 20 8.31 -5.40 18.73
N ILE A 21 8.72 -4.74 17.63
CA ILE A 21 8.65 -3.30 17.50
C ILE A 21 7.39 -2.89 16.73
N ASP A 22 6.68 -1.91 17.29
CA ASP A 22 5.58 -1.23 16.60
C ASP A 22 6.12 -0.28 15.53
N VAL A 23 5.71 -0.50 14.28
CA VAL A 23 6.13 0.29 13.12
C VAL A 23 4.92 0.81 12.35
N PHE A 24 5.13 1.91 11.64
CA PHE A 24 4.09 2.53 10.80
C PHE A 24 4.41 2.33 9.32
N PHE A 25 3.49 1.67 8.62
CA PHE A 25 3.53 1.52 7.18
C PHE A 25 2.57 2.48 6.50
N ILE A 26 2.89 2.91 5.29
CA ILE A 26 1.94 3.61 4.43
C ILE A 26 0.79 2.66 4.03
N SER A 27 -0.40 3.20 3.77
CA SER A 27 -1.53 2.40 3.32
C SER A 27 -1.19 1.65 2.02
N LEU A 28 -1.80 0.48 1.80
CA LEU A 28 -1.61 -0.30 0.57
C LEU A 28 -1.98 0.52 -0.68
N GLU A 29 -3.00 1.36 -0.58
CA GLU A 29 -3.47 2.20 -1.68
C GLU A 29 -2.48 3.32 -2.01
N ASP A 30 -1.97 3.98 -0.99
CA ASP A 30 -0.98 5.03 -1.15
C ASP A 30 0.38 4.46 -1.59
N LEU A 31 0.74 3.24 -1.17
CA LEU A 31 1.93 2.53 -1.67
C LEU A 31 1.84 2.28 -3.18
N ILE A 32 0.70 1.76 -3.65
CA ILE A 32 0.45 1.54 -5.08
C ILE A 32 0.50 2.85 -5.85
N LYS A 33 -0.15 3.91 -5.34
CA LYS A 33 -0.14 5.23 -5.97
C LYS A 33 1.27 5.81 -6.07
N ASN A 34 2.08 5.64 -5.02
CA ASN A 34 3.45 6.11 -4.99
C ASN A 34 4.32 5.37 -6.01
N LYS A 35 4.23 4.03 -6.06
CA LYS A 35 4.96 3.22 -7.06
C LYS A 35 4.55 3.51 -8.50
N LYS A 36 3.25 3.71 -8.77
CA LYS A 36 2.75 4.11 -10.10
C LYS A 36 3.30 5.48 -10.54
N ALA A 37 3.46 6.42 -9.62
CA ALA A 37 3.93 7.76 -9.92
C ALA A 37 5.44 7.83 -10.25
N LEU A 38 6.23 6.87 -9.77
CA LEU A 38 7.68 6.82 -9.93
C LEU A 38 8.13 6.20 -11.27
N GLY A 39 7.25 5.48 -11.97
CA GLY A 39 7.39 5.14 -13.39
C GLY A 39 8.60 4.29 -13.80
N ARG A 40 9.33 3.66 -12.86
CA ARG A 40 10.46 2.77 -13.18
C ARG A 40 9.92 1.39 -13.58
N ASP A 41 10.54 0.74 -14.56
CA ASP A 41 10.06 -0.57 -15.07
C ASP A 41 9.92 -1.64 -13.97
N ARG A 42 10.79 -1.63 -12.96
CA ARG A 42 10.70 -2.53 -11.80
C ARG A 42 9.49 -2.26 -10.89
N ASP A 43 9.06 -0.99 -10.78
CA ASP A 43 7.92 -0.60 -9.95
C ASP A 43 6.57 -1.05 -10.56
N LEU A 44 6.48 -1.25 -11.88
CA LEU A 44 5.27 -1.75 -12.53
C LEU A 44 4.97 -3.22 -12.19
N LEU A 45 6.02 -4.03 -12.04
CA LEU A 45 5.88 -5.42 -11.59
C LEU A 45 5.37 -5.46 -10.15
N ASP A 46 5.96 -4.67 -9.25
CA ASP A 46 5.49 -4.56 -7.86
C ASP A 46 4.02 -4.13 -7.79
N VAL A 47 3.62 -3.13 -8.58
CA VAL A 47 2.22 -2.68 -8.65
C VAL A 47 1.28 -3.82 -9.01
N LYS A 48 1.66 -4.68 -9.98
CA LYS A 48 0.84 -5.83 -10.37
C LYS A 48 0.63 -6.83 -9.22
N TYR A 49 1.67 -7.08 -8.41
CA TYR A 49 1.54 -7.94 -7.23
C TYR A 49 0.69 -7.28 -6.13
N LEU A 50 0.91 -6.00 -5.86
CA LEU A 50 0.15 -5.25 -4.84
C LEU A 50 -1.34 -5.16 -5.18
N GLU A 51 -1.69 -4.97 -6.45
CA GLU A 51 -3.08 -4.97 -6.95
C GLU A 51 -3.76 -6.34 -6.74
N LYS A 52 -3.04 -7.44 -6.95
CA LYS A 52 -3.57 -8.80 -6.66
C LYS A 52 -3.84 -8.98 -5.16
N ILE A 53 -2.93 -8.51 -4.30
CA ILE A 53 -3.11 -8.56 -2.84
C ILE A 53 -4.31 -7.71 -2.41
N LYS A 54 -4.49 -6.52 -3.00
CA LYS A 54 -5.66 -5.65 -2.76
C LYS A 54 -6.97 -6.39 -3.04
N LYS A 55 -7.09 -6.98 -4.24
CA LYS A 55 -8.29 -7.76 -4.65
C LYS A 55 -8.56 -8.95 -3.74
N ALA A 56 -7.52 -9.68 -3.33
CA ALA A 56 -7.66 -10.81 -2.41
C ALA A 56 -8.16 -10.37 -1.02
N LYS A 57 -7.66 -9.24 -0.50
CA LYS A 57 -8.14 -8.65 0.76
C LYS A 57 -9.61 -8.24 0.67
N GLU A 58 -10.02 -7.60 -0.43
CA GLU A 58 -11.41 -7.19 -0.64
C GLU A 58 -12.37 -8.38 -0.73
N LYS A 59 -11.96 -9.46 -1.40
CA LYS A 59 -12.73 -10.71 -1.47
C LYS A 59 -12.87 -11.36 -0.09
N LYS A 60 -11.81 -11.40 0.72
CA LYS A 60 -11.89 -11.88 2.11
C LYS A 60 -12.84 -11.03 2.95
N ARG A 61 -12.76 -9.70 2.82
CA ARG A 61 -13.63 -8.78 3.57
C ARG A 61 -15.11 -8.96 3.20
N ARG A 62 -15.43 -9.13 1.91
CA ARG A 62 -16.80 -9.40 1.42
C ARG A 62 -17.37 -10.77 1.83
N LYS A 63 -16.52 -11.75 2.15
CA LYS A 63 -16.96 -13.09 2.58
C LYS A 63 -17.39 -13.13 4.06
N PHE A 64 -17.05 -12.09 4.82
CA PHE A 64 -17.29 -11.98 6.26
C PHE A 64 -18.37 -10.94 6.61
N ILE A 65 -19.10 -10.46 5.60
CA ILE A 65 -20.28 -9.58 5.69
C ILE A 65 -21.44 -10.39 5.11
#